data_AF-A0AAU2Z6F7-F1
#
_entry.id   AF-A0AAU2Z6F7-F1
#
_cell.length_a   1.000
_cell.length_b   1.000
_cell.length_c   1.000
_cell.angle_alpha   90.00
_cell.angle_beta   90.00
_cell.angle_gamma   90.00
#
_symmetry.space_group_name_H-M   'P 1'
#
loop_
_entity.id
_entity.type
_entity.pdbx_description
1 polymer ?
#
loop_
_entity_poly.entity_id
_entity_poly.type
_entity_poly.pdbx_seq_one_letter_code
_entity_poly.pdbx_strand_id
1 'polypeptide(L)'
;MDFFEGLIAPDEPDEPQPETHHRLGAYRPGGDEPLPPADWFLPAQLPQVTELGVGPDVRIMLTGWQVWPGSVTLRLGVFLRTIRQGGQTHPVRFGAGRAGAGALRFGVLLADGRRVTTLDGHPWPAPTEGPPRPTLQLRGGGGGGFHYQVELHLSQLPPEGPMQLVAEWPDQGVPETRTEIDATVLRAAAAEAVEIWPESEPPPPAEQGGKAGSFAIISMGPSEIMAQAIVGPAGRRGSRPAGPPPPTPERGDWEGMGLAGWQDIDLVRARLAHGADPVARLDSWSDETPLHRAAEHGVSEVVAELLRHVQDVDVPAREERTPLWEAVCHGKREAAELLLAAGADAWSPQMGGRSPGRLALATELAPLFQALPNAVLLTPDEHAAQEDADRRAAVFHDMHLEGLSVAFVASIDEETAIRRLGADPAAAPVLDLDREPGPYGTGPNGFDPDDYDLAERFVGVTGVPGGCVLIQPAWYYLSRPDVLNALSPGTTAYGLYFNPKGGTFGEFSRDGRSERHEEIGSVSGDEPDLHWLYRFWQWDKPGMWGAHSLAYGSHMGGVRVTNRAAVVGPPRRWAEIPQDSELLS
;
A
#
# COMPACT_ATOMS: atom_id res chain seq x y z
N MET A 1 -24.45 33.66 15.19
CA MET A 1 -23.84 32.50 15.84
C MET A 1 -24.41 31.27 15.19
N ASP A 2 -23.92 31.01 13.98
CA ASP A 2 -24.01 29.69 13.38
C ASP A 2 -23.11 28.73 14.17
N PHE A 3 -23.38 27.42 14.09
CA PHE A 3 -22.73 26.41 14.93
C PHE A 3 -21.21 26.31 14.69
N PHE A 4 -20.73 26.72 13.52
CA PHE A 4 -19.32 26.70 13.12
C PHE A 4 -18.65 28.09 13.11
N GLU A 5 -19.36 29.14 13.52
CA GLU A 5 -18.90 30.52 13.44
C GLU A 5 -17.78 30.78 14.48
N GLY A 6 -16.53 30.87 14.00
CA GLY A 6 -15.32 31.02 14.83
C GLY A 6 -14.47 29.75 14.98
N LEU A 7 -14.87 28.62 14.40
CA LEU A 7 -14.07 27.38 14.32
C LEU A 7 -13.25 27.25 13.03
N ILE A 8 -13.45 28.17 12.08
CA ILE A 8 -12.77 28.19 10.78
C ILE A 8 -11.89 29.46 10.76
N ALA A 9 -10.58 29.27 10.62
CA ALA A 9 -9.66 30.38 10.35
C ALA A 9 -9.90 30.90 8.93
N PRO A 10 -9.80 32.23 8.67
CA PRO A 10 -9.87 32.74 7.31
C PRO A 10 -8.62 32.31 6.53
N ASP A 11 -8.83 31.69 5.37
CA ASP A 11 -7.74 31.30 4.47
C ASP A 11 -6.93 32.53 4.00
N GLU A 12 -5.61 32.36 3.85
CA GLU A 12 -4.81 33.32 3.09
C GLU A 12 -5.16 33.20 1.59
N PRO A 13 -5.18 34.33 0.83
CA PRO A 13 -5.61 34.31 -0.56
C PRO A 13 -4.55 33.66 -1.47
N ASP A 14 -4.80 32.42 -1.87
CA ASP A 14 -4.02 31.70 -2.89
C ASP A 14 -4.02 32.41 -4.25
N GLU A 15 -2.91 32.29 -4.99
CA GLU A 15 -2.88 32.73 -6.39
C GLU A 15 -3.77 31.84 -7.26
N PRO A 16 -4.55 32.40 -8.21
CA PRO A 16 -5.54 31.65 -8.96
C PRO A 16 -4.88 30.68 -9.95
N GLN A 17 -4.82 29.40 -9.56
CA GLN A 17 -4.56 28.31 -10.49
C GLN A 17 -5.71 28.17 -11.51
N PRO A 18 -5.45 27.67 -12.73
CA PRO A 18 -6.49 27.46 -13.73
C PRO A 18 -7.45 26.34 -13.29
N GLU A 19 -8.58 26.74 -12.71
CA GLU A 19 -9.60 25.81 -12.19
C GLU A 19 -10.17 24.91 -13.30
N THR A 20 -9.89 23.61 -13.22
CA THR A 20 -10.47 22.61 -14.11
C THR A 20 -11.75 22.05 -13.47
N HIS A 21 -12.89 22.61 -13.86
CA HIS A 21 -14.20 22.23 -13.31
C HIS A 21 -14.77 20.97 -13.98
N HIS A 22 -14.62 19.82 -13.32
CA HIS A 22 -15.35 18.61 -13.71
C HIS A 22 -16.81 18.70 -13.23
N ARG A 23 -17.78 18.68 -14.15
CA ARG A 23 -19.22 18.71 -13.83
C ARG A 23 -19.87 17.36 -14.07
N LEU A 24 -20.67 16.93 -13.10
CA LEU A 24 -21.54 15.76 -13.24
C LEU A 24 -22.70 16.10 -14.20
N GLY A 25 -22.93 15.26 -15.20
CA GLY A 25 -24.08 15.39 -16.11
C GLY A 25 -25.29 14.57 -15.64
N ALA A 26 -26.44 14.81 -16.28
CA ALA A 26 -27.67 14.04 -16.09
C ALA A 26 -27.43 12.52 -16.03
N TYR A 27 -28.07 11.84 -15.09
CA TYR A 27 -28.03 10.38 -15.04
C TYR A 27 -28.59 9.78 -16.33
N ARG A 28 -27.87 8.83 -16.90
CA ARG A 28 -28.29 8.09 -18.09
C ARG A 28 -28.09 6.61 -17.82
N PRO A 29 -29.16 5.87 -17.50
CA PRO A 29 -29.05 4.46 -17.14
C PRO A 29 -28.42 3.68 -18.30
N GLY A 30 -27.17 3.26 -18.10
CA GLY A 30 -26.58 2.20 -18.90
C GLY A 30 -27.31 0.90 -18.58
N GLY A 31 -27.61 0.08 -19.60
CA GLY A 31 -28.22 -1.24 -19.37
C GLY A 31 -27.39 -2.17 -18.47
N ASP A 32 -26.13 -1.83 -18.26
CA ASP A 32 -25.18 -2.42 -17.32
C ASP A 32 -24.35 -1.36 -16.62
N GLU A 33 -24.75 -1.00 -15.40
CA GLU A 33 -23.89 -0.25 -14.48
C GLU A 33 -23.24 -1.25 -13.51
N PRO A 34 -21.93 -1.51 -13.63
CA PRO A 34 -21.24 -2.46 -12.74
C PRO A 34 -20.99 -1.87 -11.34
N LEU A 35 -21.28 -0.58 -11.13
CA LEU A 35 -21.08 0.16 -9.89
C LEU A 35 -22.44 0.67 -9.38
N PRO A 36 -22.63 0.86 -8.07
CA PRO A 36 -23.76 1.64 -7.57
C PRO A 36 -23.70 3.08 -8.10
N PRO A 37 -24.84 3.69 -8.52
CA PRO A 37 -24.87 5.05 -9.07
C PRO A 37 -24.81 6.12 -7.97
N ALA A 38 -23.81 6.03 -7.09
CA ALA A 38 -23.68 6.83 -5.87
C ALA A 38 -23.45 8.33 -6.12
N ASP A 39 -22.90 8.70 -7.28
CA ASP A 39 -22.73 10.10 -7.67
C ASP A 39 -24.07 10.78 -8.01
N TRP A 40 -25.11 10.00 -8.35
CA TRP A 40 -26.43 10.49 -8.76
C TRP A 40 -27.56 10.19 -7.76
N PHE A 41 -27.46 9.13 -6.96
CA PHE A 41 -28.52 8.68 -6.05
C PHE A 41 -28.07 8.50 -4.61
N LEU A 42 -28.92 8.91 -3.67
CA LEU A 42 -28.91 8.39 -2.30
C LEU A 42 -29.75 7.09 -2.27
N PRO A 43 -29.17 5.94 -1.88
CA PRO A 43 -29.89 4.67 -1.85
C PRO A 43 -30.81 4.56 -0.64
N ALA A 44 -31.93 3.85 -0.81
CA ALA A 44 -32.79 3.47 0.30
C ALA A 44 -32.04 2.50 1.24
N GLN A 45 -32.11 2.76 2.55
CA GLN A 45 -31.44 1.95 3.57
C GLN A 45 -32.42 0.96 4.18
N LEU A 46 -32.26 -0.34 3.91
CA LEU A 46 -33.07 -1.39 4.54
C LEU A 46 -32.24 -2.12 5.60
N PRO A 47 -32.40 -1.83 6.90
CA PRO A 47 -31.69 -2.54 7.96
C PRO A 47 -32.20 -3.98 8.05
N GLN A 48 -31.28 -4.94 8.07
CA GLN A 48 -31.62 -6.35 8.25
C GLN A 48 -30.47 -7.08 8.94
N VAL A 49 -30.70 -7.51 10.19
CA VAL A 49 -29.76 -8.36 10.92
C VAL A 49 -30.13 -9.81 10.71
N THR A 50 -29.27 -10.60 10.06
CA THR A 50 -29.51 -12.03 9.81
C THR A 50 -28.19 -12.79 9.81
N GLU A 51 -28.12 -13.90 10.53
CA GLU A 51 -26.92 -14.76 10.54
C GLU A 51 -26.82 -15.50 9.20
N LEU A 52 -25.75 -15.24 8.45
CA LEU A 52 -25.48 -15.90 7.17
C LEU A 52 -24.58 -17.12 7.31
N GLY A 53 -23.70 -17.17 8.32
CA GLY A 53 -22.78 -18.29 8.48
C GLY A 53 -22.09 -18.33 9.84
N VAL A 54 -21.81 -19.54 10.33
CA VAL A 54 -21.15 -19.79 11.63
C VAL A 54 -20.07 -20.84 11.46
N GLY A 55 -18.89 -20.56 12.03
CA GLY A 55 -17.80 -21.51 12.22
C GLY A 55 -17.42 -21.56 13.70
N PRO A 56 -16.38 -22.32 14.09
CA PRO A 56 -15.95 -22.45 15.48
C PRO A 56 -15.63 -21.08 16.12
N ASP A 57 -14.90 -20.24 15.40
CA ASP A 57 -14.38 -18.94 15.86
C ASP A 57 -14.74 -17.78 14.90
N VAL A 58 -15.80 -17.94 14.09
CA VAL A 58 -16.29 -16.91 13.17
C VAL A 58 -17.82 -16.86 13.12
N ARG A 59 -18.38 -15.65 12.97
CA ARG A 59 -19.76 -15.42 12.56
C ARG A 59 -19.81 -14.42 11.40
N ILE A 60 -20.75 -14.66 10.49
CA ILE A 60 -21.02 -13.82 9.33
C ILE A 60 -22.46 -13.36 9.44
N MET A 61 -22.68 -12.05 9.48
CA MET A 61 -23.98 -11.41 9.64
C MET A 61 -24.27 -10.55 8.41
N LEU A 62 -25.47 -10.64 7.86
CA LEU A 62 -26.09 -9.53 7.13
C LEU A 62 -26.42 -8.44 8.17
N THR A 63 -26.12 -7.19 7.85
CA THR A 63 -26.41 -6.02 8.71
C THR A 63 -27.40 -5.06 8.05
N GLY A 64 -27.49 -5.05 6.71
CA GLY A 64 -28.53 -4.37 5.96
C GLY A 64 -28.26 -4.30 4.47
N TRP A 65 -29.05 -3.49 3.77
CA TRP A 65 -28.98 -3.29 2.33
C TRP A 65 -29.00 -1.79 2.00
N GLN A 66 -28.24 -1.42 0.98
CA GLN A 66 -28.41 -0.17 0.25
C GLN A 66 -29.09 -0.51 -1.07
N VAL A 67 -30.31 -0.03 -1.27
CA VAL A 67 -31.10 -0.35 -2.47
C VAL A 67 -31.05 0.84 -3.43
N TRP A 68 -30.63 0.56 -4.65
CA TRP A 68 -30.51 1.53 -5.75
C TRP A 68 -31.64 1.29 -6.76
N PRO A 69 -31.93 2.24 -7.68
CA PRO A 69 -33.01 2.09 -8.65
C PRO A 69 -32.91 0.85 -9.55
N GLY A 70 -31.68 0.42 -9.86
CA GLY A 70 -31.40 -0.72 -10.75
C GLY A 70 -30.62 -1.88 -10.12
N SER A 71 -30.07 -1.72 -8.91
CA SER A 71 -29.10 -2.64 -8.29
C SER A 71 -29.19 -2.63 -6.75
N VAL A 72 -28.44 -3.49 -6.05
CA VAL A 72 -28.48 -3.54 -4.58
C VAL A 72 -27.11 -3.86 -3.98
N THR A 73 -26.72 -3.17 -2.91
CA THR A 73 -25.53 -3.47 -2.12
C THR A 73 -25.93 -4.12 -0.79
N LEU A 74 -25.40 -5.30 -0.51
CA LEU A 74 -25.49 -6.01 0.75
C LEU A 74 -24.38 -5.52 1.69
N ARG A 75 -24.72 -5.20 2.94
CA ARG A 75 -23.76 -4.85 3.99
C ARG A 75 -23.66 -6.02 4.97
N LEU A 76 -22.45 -6.49 5.21
CA LEU A 76 -22.17 -7.68 6.02
C LEU A 76 -21.18 -7.34 7.13
N GLY A 77 -21.39 -7.90 8.32
CA GLY A 77 -20.42 -7.90 9.42
C GLY A 77 -19.83 -9.30 9.60
N VAL A 78 -18.52 -9.42 9.44
CA VAL A 78 -17.73 -10.61 9.77
C VAL A 78 -17.09 -10.40 11.14
N PHE A 79 -17.27 -11.35 12.04
CA PHE A 79 -16.76 -11.31 13.41
C PHE A 79 -15.89 -12.54 13.66
N LEU A 80 -14.66 -12.34 14.12
CA LEU A 80 -13.70 -13.40 14.48
C LEU A 80 -13.51 -13.43 15.99
N ARG A 81 -13.23 -14.61 16.55
CA ARG A 81 -12.82 -14.78 17.96
C ARG A 81 -11.29 -14.87 18.13
N THR A 82 -10.55 -15.17 17.05
CA THR A 82 -9.11 -15.43 17.10
C THR A 82 -8.37 -14.91 15.88
N ILE A 83 -7.17 -14.37 16.08
CA ILE A 83 -6.23 -13.93 15.04
C ILE A 83 -4.92 -14.72 15.11
N ARG A 84 -4.17 -14.83 14.01
CA ARG A 84 -2.86 -15.52 13.96
C ARG A 84 -1.70 -14.51 13.97
N GLN A 85 -0.77 -14.63 14.90
CA GLN A 85 0.50 -13.89 14.86
C GLN A 85 1.42 -14.37 13.72
N GLY A 86 2.16 -13.45 13.11
CA GLY A 86 3.30 -13.76 12.21
C GLY A 86 2.94 -14.19 10.78
N GLY A 87 1.67 -14.17 10.39
CA GLY A 87 1.23 -14.16 9.00
C GLY A 87 0.79 -12.77 8.57
N GLN A 88 0.75 -12.47 7.27
CA GLN A 88 0.20 -11.20 6.78
C GLN A 88 -1.22 -10.98 7.32
N THR A 89 -1.49 -9.74 7.74
CA THR A 89 -2.54 -9.30 8.67
C THR A 89 -3.95 -9.25 8.08
N HIS A 90 -4.24 -10.09 7.07
CA HIS A 90 -5.57 -10.26 6.51
C HIS A 90 -5.95 -11.76 6.52
N PRO A 91 -6.94 -12.19 7.34
CA PRO A 91 -7.32 -13.60 7.48
C PRO A 91 -8.05 -14.19 6.27
N VAL A 92 -8.07 -13.49 5.12
CA VAL A 92 -8.83 -13.84 3.91
C VAL A 92 -8.05 -13.40 2.65
N ARG A 93 -8.39 -13.95 1.46
CA ARG A 93 -7.71 -13.71 0.15
C ARG A 93 -8.66 -13.78 -1.07
N PHE A 94 -8.73 -12.77 -1.97
CA PHE A 94 -9.42 -12.69 -3.31
C PHE A 94 -8.37 -12.77 -4.41
N GLY A 95 -7.18 -12.22 -4.14
CA GLY A 95 -6.23 -11.75 -5.14
C GLY A 95 -5.93 -12.79 -6.21
N ALA A 96 -5.76 -12.34 -7.45
CA ALA A 96 -5.61 -13.18 -8.63
C ALA A 96 -4.25 -13.93 -8.67
N GLY A 97 -4.05 -14.86 -7.75
CA GLY A 97 -2.81 -15.60 -7.53
C GLY A 97 -2.94 -16.63 -6.40
N ARG A 98 -3.64 -17.74 -6.64
CA ARG A 98 -3.90 -18.82 -5.66
C ARG A 98 -4.52 -18.33 -4.33
N ALA A 99 -5.74 -17.82 -4.40
CA ALA A 99 -6.66 -17.98 -3.27
C ALA A 99 -6.80 -19.49 -2.98
N GLY A 100 -6.64 -19.88 -1.71
CA GLY A 100 -6.68 -21.28 -1.29
C GLY A 100 -8.06 -21.90 -1.44
N ALA A 101 -8.14 -23.23 -1.38
CA ALA A 101 -9.40 -23.97 -1.45
C ALA A 101 -10.36 -23.71 -0.27
N GLY A 102 -9.99 -22.84 0.68
CA GLY A 102 -10.80 -22.48 1.85
C GLY A 102 -11.06 -21.00 2.09
N ALA A 103 -10.87 -20.11 1.12
CA ALA A 103 -11.32 -18.71 1.25
C ALA A 103 -12.85 -18.59 1.42
N LEU A 104 -13.31 -17.49 2.04
CA LEU A 104 -14.72 -17.09 2.17
C LEU A 104 -15.35 -16.88 0.78
N ARG A 105 -16.65 -17.16 0.68
CA ARG A 105 -17.44 -17.12 -0.56
C ARG A 105 -18.85 -16.63 -0.27
N PHE A 106 -19.43 -15.91 -1.22
CA PHE A 106 -20.84 -15.56 -1.20
C PHE A 106 -21.51 -15.89 -2.52
N GLY A 107 -22.80 -16.20 -2.46
CA GLY A 107 -23.64 -16.42 -3.62
C GLY A 107 -25.07 -15.98 -3.40
N VAL A 108 -25.77 -15.72 -4.50
CA VAL A 108 -27.18 -15.40 -4.57
C VAL A 108 -27.82 -16.39 -5.55
N LEU A 109 -28.78 -17.17 -5.09
CA LEU A 109 -29.73 -17.90 -5.96
C LEU A 109 -30.97 -17.03 -6.09
N LEU A 110 -31.18 -16.45 -7.28
CA LEU A 110 -32.33 -15.60 -7.59
C LEU A 110 -33.60 -16.44 -7.77
N ALA A 111 -34.77 -15.82 -7.57
CA ALA A 111 -36.08 -16.48 -7.68
C ALA A 111 -36.37 -17.07 -9.08
N ASP A 112 -35.74 -16.53 -10.13
CA ASP A 112 -35.80 -17.07 -11.50
C ASP A 112 -34.82 -18.22 -11.77
N GLY A 113 -34.11 -18.70 -10.74
CA GLY A 113 -33.15 -19.78 -10.82
C GLY A 113 -31.75 -19.38 -11.29
N ARG A 114 -31.52 -18.11 -11.68
CA ARG A 114 -30.16 -17.62 -11.94
C ARG A 114 -29.32 -17.69 -10.66
N ARG A 115 -28.08 -18.12 -10.80
CA ARG A 115 -27.07 -18.10 -9.73
C ARG A 115 -26.07 -17.01 -10.04
N VAL A 116 -25.74 -16.23 -9.02
CA VAL A 116 -24.71 -15.19 -9.08
C VAL A 116 -23.81 -15.44 -7.89
N THR A 117 -22.56 -15.81 -8.14
CA THR A 117 -21.58 -16.03 -7.08
C THR A 117 -20.47 -14.99 -7.18
N THR A 118 -19.82 -14.73 -6.06
CA THR A 118 -18.61 -13.92 -6.06
C THR A 118 -17.43 -14.60 -6.76
N LEU A 119 -17.58 -15.87 -7.17
CA LEU A 119 -16.60 -16.65 -7.94
C LEU A 119 -16.77 -16.46 -9.46
N ASP A 120 -17.87 -15.85 -9.92
CA ASP A 120 -18.25 -15.80 -11.34
C ASP A 120 -17.35 -14.87 -12.18
N GLY A 121 -16.65 -13.94 -11.52
CA GLY A 121 -15.68 -13.04 -12.14
C GLY A 121 -16.28 -11.98 -13.07
N HIS A 122 -15.39 -11.22 -13.72
CA HIS A 122 -15.75 -10.32 -14.82
C HIS A 122 -15.31 -10.94 -16.16
N PRO A 123 -16.22 -11.25 -17.09
CA PRO A 123 -15.84 -11.61 -18.45
C PRO A 123 -15.32 -10.36 -19.17
N TRP A 124 -14.03 -10.36 -19.54
CA TRP A 124 -13.47 -9.40 -20.48
C TRP A 124 -13.06 -10.11 -21.79
N PRO A 125 -13.45 -9.60 -22.98
CA PRO A 125 -14.39 -8.49 -23.17
C PRO A 125 -15.80 -8.85 -22.67
N ALA A 126 -16.58 -7.84 -22.29
CA ALA A 126 -17.99 -8.03 -21.95
C ALA A 126 -18.71 -8.66 -23.16
N PRO A 127 -19.64 -9.62 -22.97
CA PRO A 127 -20.36 -10.24 -24.07
C PRO A 127 -21.09 -9.19 -24.92
N THR A 128 -20.70 -9.07 -26.20
CA THR A 128 -21.28 -8.08 -27.12
C THR A 128 -22.67 -8.47 -27.63
N GLU A 129 -23.13 -9.68 -27.34
CA GLU A 129 -24.46 -10.19 -27.69
C GLU A 129 -25.10 -10.92 -26.51
N GLY A 130 -26.40 -10.66 -26.30
CA GLY A 130 -27.23 -11.25 -25.25
C GLY A 130 -27.63 -10.24 -24.16
N PRO A 131 -28.71 -10.51 -23.40
CA PRO A 131 -29.07 -9.69 -22.25
C PRO A 131 -28.02 -9.88 -21.14
N PRO A 132 -27.72 -8.82 -20.38
CA PRO A 132 -26.64 -8.90 -19.41
C PRO A 132 -26.90 -9.81 -18.23
N ARG A 133 -25.80 -10.34 -17.71
CA ARG A 133 -25.80 -11.20 -16.53
C ARG A 133 -25.59 -10.35 -15.27
N PRO A 134 -26.38 -10.55 -14.22
CA PRO A 134 -26.12 -9.93 -12.92
C PRO A 134 -24.75 -10.38 -12.41
N THR A 135 -24.00 -9.45 -11.83
CA THR A 135 -22.68 -9.69 -11.21
C THR A 135 -22.75 -9.37 -9.72
N LEU A 136 -21.97 -10.09 -8.90
CA LEU A 136 -21.87 -9.85 -7.46
C LEU A 136 -20.42 -9.52 -7.11
N GLN A 137 -20.16 -8.23 -6.87
CA GLN A 137 -18.81 -7.68 -6.68
C GLN A 137 -18.59 -7.20 -5.25
N LEU A 138 -17.38 -7.33 -4.72
CA LEU A 138 -16.99 -6.49 -3.58
C LEU A 138 -16.88 -5.03 -4.05
N ARG A 139 -17.47 -4.10 -3.28
CA ARG A 139 -17.35 -2.65 -3.52
C ARG A 139 -16.67 -1.88 -2.40
N GLY A 140 -16.59 -2.46 -1.21
CA GLY A 140 -15.92 -1.86 -0.06
C GLY A 140 -15.85 -2.83 1.11
N GLY A 141 -15.08 -2.44 2.12
CA GLY A 141 -14.97 -3.13 3.38
C GLY A 141 -13.97 -2.41 4.29
N GLY A 142 -14.07 -2.64 5.59
CA GLY A 142 -13.21 -1.98 6.58
C GLY A 142 -13.35 -2.62 7.94
N GLY A 143 -12.27 -2.70 8.70
CA GLY A 143 -12.26 -3.41 9.98
C GLY A 143 -10.88 -3.61 10.58
N GLY A 144 -10.87 -4.01 11.86
CA GLY A 144 -9.69 -4.42 12.61
C GLY A 144 -9.64 -5.93 12.82
N GLY A 145 -8.65 -6.44 13.56
CA GLY A 145 -8.33 -7.87 13.65
C GLY A 145 -9.50 -8.82 13.96
N PHE A 146 -10.49 -8.37 14.75
CA PHE A 146 -11.64 -9.20 15.17
C PHE A 146 -12.95 -8.89 14.45
N HIS A 147 -13.04 -7.81 13.66
CA HIS A 147 -14.29 -7.40 13.04
C HIS A 147 -14.08 -6.66 11.73
N TYR A 148 -14.80 -7.10 10.69
CA TYR A 148 -14.76 -6.50 9.35
C TYR A 148 -16.16 -6.28 8.80
N GLN A 149 -16.43 -5.07 8.30
CA GLN A 149 -17.54 -4.80 7.41
C GLN A 149 -17.15 -5.19 5.97
N VAL A 150 -18.08 -5.77 5.23
CA VAL A 150 -17.92 -6.20 3.83
C VAL A 150 -19.15 -5.76 3.05
N GLU A 151 -18.95 -5.06 1.93
CA GLU A 151 -20.02 -4.56 1.07
C GLU A 151 -19.98 -5.24 -0.30
N LEU A 152 -21.03 -6.00 -0.61
CA LEU A 152 -21.18 -6.75 -1.86
C LEU A 152 -22.29 -6.14 -2.70
N HIS A 153 -22.01 -5.76 -3.95
CA HIS A 153 -22.97 -5.17 -4.87
C HIS A 153 -23.42 -6.16 -5.93
N LEU A 154 -24.73 -6.39 -5.97
CA LEU A 154 -25.42 -7.11 -7.03
C LEU A 154 -25.87 -6.11 -8.09
N SER A 155 -25.29 -6.18 -9.30
CA SER A 155 -25.46 -5.18 -10.37
C SER A 155 -26.85 -5.16 -11.03
N GLN A 156 -27.81 -5.96 -10.57
CA GLN A 156 -29.21 -5.93 -11.00
C GLN A 156 -30.12 -6.17 -9.78
N LEU A 157 -31.28 -5.52 -9.70
CA LEU A 157 -32.28 -5.85 -8.69
C LEU A 157 -32.71 -7.33 -8.81
N PRO A 158 -32.71 -8.11 -7.71
CA PRO A 158 -33.14 -9.50 -7.74
C PRO A 158 -34.63 -9.60 -8.14
N PRO A 159 -35.08 -10.57 -8.95
CA PRO A 159 -36.51 -10.75 -9.30
C PRO A 159 -37.41 -10.92 -8.07
N GLU A 160 -38.69 -10.57 -8.17
CA GLU A 160 -39.66 -10.77 -7.08
C GLU A 160 -39.75 -12.23 -6.62
N GLY A 161 -40.02 -12.44 -5.33
CA GLY A 161 -40.11 -13.75 -4.70
C GLY A 161 -38.84 -14.15 -3.90
N PRO A 162 -38.78 -15.42 -3.45
CA PRO A 162 -37.71 -15.89 -2.58
C PRO A 162 -36.40 -16.06 -3.33
N MET A 163 -35.35 -15.41 -2.83
CA MET A 163 -33.96 -15.66 -3.21
C MET A 163 -33.18 -16.26 -2.03
N GLN A 164 -32.05 -16.90 -2.29
CA GLN A 164 -31.20 -17.46 -1.23
C GLN A 164 -29.81 -16.81 -1.24
N LEU A 165 -29.41 -16.24 -0.10
CA LEU A 165 -28.03 -15.89 0.17
C LEU A 165 -27.28 -17.14 0.62
N VAL A 166 -26.13 -17.39 0.01
CA VAL A 166 -25.26 -18.53 0.28
C VAL A 166 -23.93 -18.00 0.80
N ALA A 167 -23.41 -18.58 1.88
CA ALA A 167 -22.09 -18.28 2.41
C ALA A 167 -21.33 -19.57 2.71
N GLU A 168 -20.00 -19.56 2.55
CA GLU A 168 -19.12 -20.70 2.86
C GLU A 168 -17.71 -20.18 3.18
N TRP A 169 -17.06 -20.70 4.22
CA TRP A 169 -15.66 -20.35 4.55
C TRP A 169 -14.90 -21.55 5.11
N PRO A 170 -14.32 -22.41 4.23
CA PRO A 170 -13.74 -23.68 4.68
C PRO A 170 -12.52 -23.54 5.59
N ASP A 171 -11.65 -22.55 5.39
CA ASP A 171 -10.45 -22.34 6.25
C ASP A 171 -10.82 -21.93 7.69
N GLN A 172 -12.02 -21.37 7.90
CA GLN A 172 -12.56 -21.03 9.22
C GLN A 172 -13.70 -21.98 9.65
N GLY A 173 -13.86 -23.11 8.97
CA GLY A 173 -14.83 -24.15 9.33
C GLY A 173 -16.31 -23.74 9.18
N VAL A 174 -16.63 -22.72 8.37
CA VAL A 174 -18.02 -22.37 8.03
C VAL A 174 -18.48 -23.24 6.86
N PRO A 175 -19.49 -24.11 7.02
CA PRO A 175 -20.03 -24.92 5.93
C PRO A 175 -20.83 -24.06 4.95
N GLU A 176 -21.23 -24.63 3.80
CA GLU A 176 -22.20 -23.96 2.91
C GLU A 176 -23.54 -23.78 3.66
N THR A 177 -23.89 -22.54 3.94
CA THR A 177 -25.15 -22.12 4.54
C THR A 177 -26.05 -21.49 3.49
N ARG A 178 -27.37 -21.56 3.68
CA ARG A 178 -28.37 -20.93 2.80
C ARG A 178 -29.41 -20.21 3.62
N THR A 179 -29.58 -18.92 3.35
CA THR A 179 -30.49 -18.01 4.05
C THR A 179 -31.50 -17.47 3.05
N GLU A 180 -32.79 -17.74 3.27
CA GLU A 180 -33.86 -17.24 2.41
C GLU A 180 -34.14 -15.75 2.68
N ILE A 181 -34.26 -14.96 1.62
CA ILE A 181 -34.54 -13.52 1.63
C ILE A 181 -35.67 -13.27 0.63
N ASP A 182 -36.68 -12.48 1.01
CA ASP A 182 -37.71 -12.03 0.08
C ASP A 182 -37.21 -10.82 -0.73
N ALA A 183 -36.90 -11.04 -2.01
CA ALA A 183 -36.45 -9.99 -2.93
C ALA A 183 -37.56 -8.98 -3.27
N THR A 184 -38.83 -9.28 -2.97
CA THR A 184 -39.96 -8.38 -3.19
C THR A 184 -39.83 -7.11 -2.36
N VAL A 185 -39.33 -7.22 -1.12
CA VAL A 185 -39.07 -6.06 -0.24
C VAL A 185 -37.94 -5.19 -0.80
N LEU A 186 -36.87 -5.81 -1.33
CA LEU A 186 -35.77 -5.09 -1.97
C LEU A 186 -36.24 -4.34 -3.23
N ARG A 187 -37.11 -4.95 -4.05
CA ARG A 187 -37.69 -4.26 -5.21
C ARG A 187 -38.61 -3.10 -4.83
N ALA A 188 -39.40 -3.23 -3.77
CA ALA A 188 -40.23 -2.13 -3.28
C ALA A 188 -39.37 -0.94 -2.80
N ALA A 189 -38.33 -1.21 -2.02
CA ALA A 189 -37.41 -0.19 -1.50
C ALA A 189 -36.61 0.54 -2.59
N ALA A 190 -36.44 -0.03 -3.79
CA ALA A 190 -35.74 0.63 -4.90
C ALA A 190 -36.45 1.91 -5.38
N ALA A 191 -37.76 2.02 -5.16
CA ALA A 191 -38.55 3.21 -5.45
C ALA A 191 -38.38 4.34 -4.41
N GLU A 192 -37.70 4.06 -3.28
CA GLU A 192 -37.39 5.02 -2.23
C GLU A 192 -35.98 5.65 -2.38
N ALA A 193 -35.20 5.20 -3.36
CA ALA A 193 -33.92 5.82 -3.71
C ALA A 193 -34.13 7.22 -4.31
N VAL A 194 -33.33 8.20 -3.88
CA VAL A 194 -33.51 9.62 -4.23
C VAL A 194 -32.45 10.08 -5.21
N GLU A 195 -32.85 10.54 -6.39
CA GLU A 195 -31.95 11.22 -7.34
C GLU A 195 -31.59 12.61 -6.82
N ILE A 196 -30.29 12.92 -6.76
CA ILE A 196 -29.77 14.15 -6.13
C ILE A 196 -29.77 15.33 -7.11
N TRP A 197 -29.54 15.08 -8.40
CA TRP A 197 -29.37 16.12 -9.42
C TRP A 197 -30.28 15.96 -10.66
N PRO A 198 -31.61 15.77 -10.49
CA PRO A 198 -32.53 15.44 -11.59
C PRO A 198 -32.69 16.55 -12.66
N GLU A 199 -32.34 17.80 -12.33
CA GLU A 199 -32.45 18.97 -13.21
C GLU A 199 -31.14 19.28 -13.98
N SER A 200 -30.14 18.40 -13.93
CA SER A 200 -28.81 18.67 -14.50
C SER A 200 -28.77 18.59 -16.04
N GLU A 201 -28.12 19.54 -16.70
CA GLU A 201 -27.92 19.50 -18.16
C GLU A 201 -26.77 18.55 -18.55
N PRO A 202 -26.84 17.85 -19.70
CA PRO A 202 -25.76 16.99 -20.17
C PRO A 202 -24.55 17.81 -20.69
N PRO A 203 -23.30 17.38 -20.42
CA PRO A 203 -22.10 18.15 -20.76
C PRO A 203 -21.87 18.25 -22.29
N PRO A 204 -21.25 19.35 -22.76
CA PRO A 204 -21.00 19.60 -24.17
C PRO A 204 -20.04 18.55 -24.79
N PRO A 205 -20.09 18.32 -26.12
CA PRO A 205 -19.36 17.22 -26.76
C PRO A 205 -17.84 17.21 -26.57
N ALA A 206 -17.22 18.36 -26.30
CA ALA A 206 -15.78 18.46 -26.09
C ALA A 206 -15.30 17.93 -24.72
N GLU A 207 -16.19 17.88 -23.72
CA GLU A 207 -15.87 17.38 -22.37
C GLU A 207 -16.05 15.85 -22.25
N GLN A 208 -16.67 15.22 -23.24
CA GLN A 208 -16.92 13.76 -23.31
C GLN A 208 -15.63 12.94 -23.54
N GLY A 209 -14.48 13.60 -23.74
CA GLY A 209 -13.17 12.95 -23.92
C GLY A 209 -12.49 12.51 -22.62
N GLY A 210 -12.91 13.04 -21.47
CA GLY A 210 -12.53 12.48 -20.18
C GLY A 210 -13.32 11.22 -19.91
N LYS A 211 -12.65 10.08 -19.67
CA LYS A 211 -13.27 9.07 -18.81
C LYS A 211 -13.64 9.81 -17.53
N ALA A 212 -14.90 9.72 -17.10
CA ALA A 212 -15.26 10.15 -15.77
C ALA A 212 -14.41 9.33 -14.80
N GLY A 213 -13.33 9.95 -14.32
CA GLY A 213 -12.56 9.46 -13.20
C GLY A 213 -13.44 9.65 -11.99
N SER A 214 -14.40 8.72 -11.81
CA SER A 214 -14.96 8.49 -10.50
C SER A 214 -13.75 8.25 -9.60
N PHE A 215 -13.42 9.24 -8.78
CA PHE A 215 -12.71 9.01 -7.54
C PHE A 215 -13.66 8.19 -6.67
N ALA A 216 -13.82 6.92 -7.06
CA ALA A 216 -13.97 5.87 -6.10
C ALA A 216 -12.72 5.98 -5.23
N ILE A 217 -12.85 6.73 -4.14
CA ILE A 217 -12.31 6.30 -2.87
C ILE A 217 -12.98 4.95 -2.62
N ILE A 218 -12.43 3.93 -3.30
CA ILE A 218 -12.37 2.59 -2.76
C ILE A 218 -11.69 2.85 -1.44
N SER A 219 -12.47 2.83 -0.36
CA SER A 219 -11.92 2.58 0.95
C SER A 219 -11.21 1.24 0.77
N MET A 220 -9.89 1.29 0.61
CA MET A 220 -9.03 0.15 0.33
C MET A 220 -8.87 -0.69 1.60
N GLY A 221 -10.00 -1.14 2.15
CA GLY A 221 -10.07 -2.45 2.77
C GLY A 221 -9.59 -3.48 1.76
N PRO A 222 -8.90 -4.54 2.22
CA PRO A 222 -8.06 -5.34 1.35
C PRO A 222 -8.87 -5.95 0.22
N SER A 223 -8.34 -5.80 -1.00
CA SER A 223 -8.77 -6.46 -2.22
C SER A 223 -8.51 -7.98 -2.16
N GLU A 224 -8.79 -8.62 -1.01
CA GLU A 224 -8.39 -9.98 -0.71
C GLU A 224 -9.37 -10.80 0.22
N ILE A 225 -10.51 -11.34 -0.28
CA ILE A 225 -11.46 -12.28 0.41
C ILE A 225 -12.29 -13.31 -0.53
N MET A 226 -11.84 -13.83 -1.70
CA MET A 226 -12.62 -14.65 -2.70
C MET A 226 -11.89 -15.94 -3.12
N ALA A 227 -12.63 -17.03 -3.30
CA ALA A 227 -12.20 -18.17 -4.10
C ALA A 227 -12.46 -17.98 -5.62
N GLN A 228 -11.91 -18.89 -6.44
CA GLN A 228 -12.26 -19.08 -7.86
C GLN A 228 -12.62 -20.57 -8.09
N ALA A 229 -13.47 -20.86 -9.07
CA ALA A 229 -14.01 -22.21 -9.29
C ALA A 229 -13.01 -23.21 -9.93
N ILE A 230 -13.20 -24.51 -9.65
CA ILE A 230 -12.47 -25.63 -10.28
C ILE A 230 -13.45 -26.48 -11.09
N VAL A 231 -13.13 -26.75 -12.37
CA VAL A 231 -13.84 -27.72 -13.21
C VAL A 231 -12.81 -28.57 -13.99
N GLY A 232 -12.96 -29.90 -13.95
CA GLY A 232 -12.18 -30.86 -14.77
C GLY A 232 -12.94 -31.29 -16.05
N PRO A 233 -12.44 -32.25 -16.86
CA PRO A 233 -11.48 -33.29 -16.51
C PRO A 233 -10.12 -33.19 -17.24
N ALA A 234 -9.18 -34.07 -16.87
CA ALA A 234 -7.80 -34.07 -17.35
C ALA A 234 -7.66 -34.25 -18.88
N GLY A 235 -7.33 -33.16 -19.58
CA GLY A 235 -7.12 -33.18 -21.04
C GLY A 235 -6.58 -31.84 -21.56
N ARG A 236 -5.27 -31.62 -21.42
CA ARG A 236 -4.51 -30.37 -21.69
C ARG A 236 -4.66 -29.28 -20.62
N ARG A 237 -3.57 -28.53 -20.44
CA ARG A 237 -3.43 -27.41 -19.50
C ARG A 237 -4.12 -26.17 -20.07
N GLY A 238 -4.87 -25.44 -19.25
CA GLY A 238 -5.32 -24.07 -19.49
C GLY A 238 -5.66 -23.46 -18.12
N SER A 239 -4.75 -22.71 -17.49
CA SER A 239 -4.36 -21.32 -17.76
C SER A 239 -5.33 -20.32 -17.09
N ARG A 240 -4.79 -19.51 -16.18
CA ARG A 240 -5.39 -18.28 -15.62
C ARG A 240 -6.15 -17.51 -16.72
N PRO A 241 -7.24 -16.79 -16.40
CA PRO A 241 -7.61 -15.62 -17.21
C PRO A 241 -6.35 -14.77 -17.37
N ALA A 242 -6.05 -14.36 -18.59
CA ALA A 242 -4.85 -13.56 -18.84
C ALA A 242 -4.84 -12.30 -17.95
N GLY A 243 -3.67 -11.70 -17.77
CA GLY A 243 -3.61 -10.33 -17.26
C GLY A 243 -4.13 -9.36 -18.33
N PRO A 244 -3.44 -8.24 -18.62
CA PRO A 244 -3.40 -7.82 -20.03
C PRO A 244 -3.13 -9.07 -20.92
N PRO A 245 -3.73 -9.16 -22.13
CA PRO A 245 -3.48 -10.28 -23.02
C PRO A 245 -1.96 -10.46 -23.17
N PRO A 246 -1.43 -11.71 -23.10
CA PRO A 246 0.01 -11.93 -23.13
C PRO A 246 0.57 -11.20 -24.35
N PRO A 247 1.66 -10.44 -24.21
CA PRO A 247 1.95 -9.36 -25.14
C PRO A 247 2.05 -9.95 -26.55
N THR A 248 1.16 -9.55 -27.46
CA THR A 248 0.98 -10.24 -28.75
C THR A 248 2.28 -10.20 -29.55
N PRO A 249 2.94 -11.34 -29.82
CA PRO A 249 4.29 -11.37 -30.40
C PRO A 249 4.42 -10.70 -31.77
N GLU A 250 3.30 -10.52 -32.48
CA GLU A 250 3.20 -10.01 -33.85
C GLU A 250 3.17 -8.48 -33.96
N ARG A 251 3.18 -7.73 -32.84
CA ARG A 251 3.20 -6.26 -32.86
C ARG A 251 4.61 -5.72 -33.14
N GLY A 252 4.70 -4.68 -33.96
CA GLY A 252 5.91 -3.92 -34.24
C GLY A 252 6.16 -2.77 -33.26
N ASP A 253 5.80 -2.94 -31.98
CA ASP A 253 6.00 -1.95 -30.91
C ASP A 253 6.16 -2.67 -29.56
N TRP A 254 6.29 -1.92 -28.45
CA TRP A 254 6.40 -2.46 -27.09
C TRP A 254 5.11 -2.30 -26.27
N GLU A 255 3.99 -1.93 -26.89
CA GLU A 255 2.75 -1.73 -26.15
C GLU A 255 2.26 -3.06 -25.56
N GLY A 256 1.85 -3.00 -24.29
CA GLY A 256 1.28 -4.14 -23.57
C GLY A 256 2.30 -5.13 -23.00
N MET A 257 3.62 -4.88 -23.08
CA MET A 257 4.66 -5.77 -22.51
C MET A 257 4.44 -6.06 -21.02
N GLY A 258 4.17 -5.02 -20.22
CA GLY A 258 4.07 -5.11 -18.76
C GLY A 258 5.37 -5.59 -18.09
N LEU A 259 5.38 -5.69 -16.76
CA LEU A 259 6.56 -6.12 -15.98
C LEU A 259 7.01 -7.57 -16.30
N ALA A 260 6.08 -8.42 -16.76
CA ALA A 260 6.39 -9.82 -17.08
C ALA A 260 6.95 -10.01 -18.50
N GLY A 261 6.59 -9.16 -19.47
CA GLY A 261 7.03 -9.33 -20.86
C GLY A 261 8.53 -9.12 -21.05
N TRP A 262 9.14 -8.24 -20.24
CA TRP A 262 10.58 -8.01 -20.22
C TRP A 262 11.40 -9.18 -19.65
N GLN A 263 10.73 -10.22 -19.13
CA GLN A 263 11.35 -11.46 -18.67
C GLN A 263 11.24 -12.59 -19.71
N ASP A 264 10.58 -12.35 -20.84
CA ASP A 264 10.36 -13.33 -21.91
C ASP A 264 11.20 -12.98 -23.15
N ILE A 265 12.32 -13.72 -23.32
CA ILE A 265 13.25 -13.56 -24.43
C ILE A 265 12.62 -13.88 -25.80
N ASP A 266 11.73 -14.87 -25.88
CA ASP A 266 11.13 -15.27 -27.15
C ASP A 266 10.12 -14.22 -27.62
N LEU A 267 9.37 -13.63 -26.68
CA LEU A 267 8.53 -12.48 -26.93
C LEU A 267 9.33 -11.25 -27.39
N VAL A 268 10.41 -10.89 -26.69
CA VAL A 268 11.25 -9.74 -27.07
C VAL A 268 11.82 -9.92 -28.48
N ARG A 269 12.33 -11.12 -28.80
CA ARG A 269 12.78 -11.47 -30.16
C ARG A 269 11.67 -11.35 -31.20
N ALA A 270 10.47 -11.80 -30.88
CA ALA A 270 9.34 -11.72 -31.78
C ALA A 270 8.94 -10.26 -32.07
N ARG A 271 8.88 -9.39 -31.04
CA ARG A 271 8.60 -7.96 -31.20
C ARG A 271 9.66 -7.28 -32.08
N LEU A 272 10.95 -7.52 -31.83
CA LEU A 272 12.06 -7.02 -32.67
C LEU A 272 11.92 -7.49 -34.13
N ALA A 273 11.61 -8.77 -34.35
CA ALA A 273 11.43 -9.33 -35.69
C ALA A 273 10.21 -8.74 -36.45
N HIS A 274 9.20 -8.25 -35.72
CA HIS A 274 8.05 -7.52 -36.28
C HIS A 274 8.27 -6.00 -36.38
N GLY A 275 9.48 -5.52 -36.07
CA GLY A 275 9.88 -4.12 -36.27
C GLY A 275 9.73 -3.21 -35.05
N ALA A 276 9.56 -3.76 -33.85
CA ALA A 276 9.62 -2.96 -32.62
C ALA A 276 10.99 -2.28 -32.49
N ASP A 277 10.99 -0.96 -32.30
CA ASP A 277 12.20 -0.15 -32.24
C ASP A 277 12.96 -0.40 -30.91
N PRO A 278 14.19 -0.94 -30.92
CA PRO A 278 14.94 -1.29 -29.71
C PRO A 278 15.32 -0.08 -28.84
N VAL A 279 15.22 1.16 -29.35
CA VAL A 279 15.51 2.39 -28.60
C VAL A 279 14.27 3.27 -28.37
N ALA A 280 13.07 2.73 -28.59
CA ALA A 280 11.81 3.44 -28.34
C ALA A 280 11.68 3.89 -26.86
N ARG A 281 11.07 5.05 -26.64
CA ARG A 281 10.62 5.48 -25.31
C ARG A 281 9.31 4.75 -24.96
N LEU A 282 9.30 4.04 -23.84
CA LEU A 282 8.23 3.11 -23.47
C LEU A 282 7.02 3.79 -22.84
N ASP A 283 7.24 4.83 -22.05
CA ASP A 283 6.19 5.62 -21.40
C ASP A 283 6.63 7.09 -21.24
N SER A 284 5.66 7.99 -21.02
CA SER A 284 5.86 9.43 -20.89
C SER A 284 6.23 9.89 -19.47
N TRP A 285 6.44 8.98 -18.52
CA TRP A 285 6.67 9.26 -17.10
C TRP A 285 8.11 8.98 -16.66
N SER A 286 8.74 7.97 -17.26
CA SER A 286 10.11 7.55 -17.00
C SER A 286 11.09 7.90 -18.13
N ASP A 287 10.58 8.08 -19.35
CA ASP A 287 11.36 8.11 -20.60
C ASP A 287 12.27 6.87 -20.79
N GLU A 288 11.94 5.73 -20.20
CA GLU A 288 12.77 4.52 -20.29
C GLU A 288 12.75 3.85 -21.68
N THR A 289 13.80 3.11 -21.99
CA THR A 289 13.94 2.29 -23.21
C THR A 289 13.83 0.79 -22.88
N PRO A 290 13.61 -0.10 -23.87
CA PRO A 290 13.66 -1.56 -23.68
C PRO A 290 14.86 -2.05 -22.86
N LEU A 291 16.03 -1.42 -23.05
CA LEU A 291 17.27 -1.82 -22.37
C LEU A 291 17.25 -1.48 -20.87
N HIS A 292 16.57 -0.40 -20.46
CA HIS A 292 16.34 -0.08 -19.04
C HIS A 292 15.50 -1.15 -18.36
N ARG A 293 14.35 -1.51 -18.95
CA ARG A 293 13.45 -2.54 -18.40
C ARG A 293 14.08 -3.93 -18.36
N ALA A 294 14.89 -4.27 -19.34
CA ALA A 294 15.67 -5.51 -19.34
C ALA A 294 16.72 -5.54 -18.21
N ALA A 295 17.33 -4.38 -17.92
CA ALA A 295 18.32 -4.22 -16.86
C ALA A 295 17.70 -4.17 -15.45
N GLU A 296 16.56 -3.50 -15.28
CA GLU A 296 15.69 -3.51 -14.08
C GLU A 296 15.40 -4.96 -13.65
N HIS A 297 14.85 -5.77 -14.56
CA HIS A 297 14.51 -7.16 -14.26
C HIS A 297 15.73 -8.10 -14.23
N GLY A 298 16.87 -7.68 -14.78
CA GLY A 298 18.13 -8.43 -14.75
C GLY A 298 18.19 -9.66 -15.64
N VAL A 299 17.33 -9.73 -16.66
CA VAL A 299 17.22 -10.92 -17.52
C VAL A 299 18.30 -10.83 -18.59
N SER A 300 19.46 -11.41 -18.27
CA SER A 300 20.70 -11.33 -19.06
C SER A 300 20.51 -11.73 -20.53
N GLU A 301 19.64 -12.69 -20.85
CA GLU A 301 19.32 -13.07 -22.23
C GLU A 301 18.62 -11.96 -23.01
N VAL A 302 17.71 -11.20 -22.37
CA VAL A 302 16.98 -10.07 -22.95
C VAL A 302 17.91 -8.87 -23.13
N VAL A 303 18.74 -8.58 -22.12
CA VAL A 303 19.81 -7.57 -22.20
C VAL A 303 20.75 -7.87 -23.37
N ALA A 304 21.27 -9.10 -23.44
CA ALA A 304 22.18 -9.54 -24.51
C ALA A 304 21.53 -9.53 -25.91
N GLU A 305 20.22 -9.75 -26.03
CA GLU A 305 19.52 -9.63 -27.31
C GLU A 305 19.37 -8.17 -27.73
N LEU A 306 18.87 -7.29 -26.86
CA LEU A 306 18.69 -5.86 -27.17
C LEU A 306 20.01 -5.19 -27.54
N LEU A 307 21.11 -5.52 -26.85
CA LEU A 307 22.47 -5.06 -27.16
C LEU A 307 22.98 -5.43 -28.57
N ARG A 308 22.30 -6.33 -29.31
CA ARG A 308 22.63 -6.63 -30.72
C ARG A 308 22.06 -5.59 -31.68
N HIS A 309 21.05 -4.84 -31.25
CA HIS A 309 20.30 -3.87 -32.07
C HIS A 309 20.50 -2.42 -31.60
N VAL A 310 20.94 -2.24 -30.35
CA VAL A 310 21.28 -0.95 -29.74
C VAL A 310 22.76 -0.63 -29.97
N GLN A 311 23.07 0.57 -30.52
CA GLN A 311 24.45 1.05 -30.70
C GLN A 311 24.94 1.93 -29.55
N ASP A 312 24.03 2.69 -28.95
CA ASP A 312 24.28 3.56 -27.80
C ASP A 312 23.60 2.95 -26.58
N VAL A 313 24.39 2.45 -25.64
CA VAL A 313 23.92 1.71 -24.46
C VAL A 313 23.63 2.62 -23.27
N ASP A 314 24.06 3.88 -23.33
CA ASP A 314 23.94 4.87 -22.26
C ASP A 314 22.87 5.94 -22.56
N VAL A 315 21.91 5.63 -23.45
CA VAL A 315 20.75 6.48 -23.71
C VAL A 315 20.06 6.79 -22.36
N PRO A 316 19.97 8.07 -21.93
CA PRO A 316 19.43 8.40 -20.63
C PRO A 316 17.90 8.36 -20.61
N ALA A 317 17.32 7.79 -19.56
CA ALA A 317 15.96 8.03 -19.10
C ALA A 317 15.90 9.32 -18.24
N ARG A 318 14.80 9.55 -17.51
CA ARG A 318 14.72 10.68 -16.56
C ARG A 318 15.77 10.58 -15.45
N GLU A 319 16.19 11.75 -14.98
CA GLU A 319 17.26 11.94 -13.99
C GLU A 319 18.61 11.34 -14.45
N GLU A 320 18.82 11.33 -15.77
CA GLU A 320 20.00 10.81 -16.46
C GLU A 320 20.27 9.31 -16.18
N ARG A 321 19.29 8.59 -15.62
CA ARG A 321 19.37 7.14 -15.38
C ARG A 321 19.70 6.40 -16.67
N THR A 322 20.74 5.58 -16.67
CA THR A 322 21.08 4.68 -17.80
C THR A 322 20.65 3.24 -17.51
N PRO A 323 20.63 2.32 -18.49
CA PRO A 323 20.37 0.91 -18.21
C PRO A 323 21.33 0.30 -17.17
N LEU A 324 22.58 0.79 -17.10
CA LEU A 324 23.54 0.33 -16.10
C LEU A 324 23.17 0.79 -14.67
N TRP A 325 22.50 1.94 -14.53
CA TRP A 325 21.91 2.37 -13.26
C TRP A 325 20.84 1.39 -12.78
N GLU A 326 19.90 1.03 -13.66
CA GLU A 326 18.84 0.09 -13.33
C GLU A 326 19.39 -1.25 -12.87
N ALA A 327 20.39 -1.79 -13.57
CA ALA A 327 21.06 -3.02 -13.15
C ALA A 327 21.74 -2.90 -11.78
N VAL A 328 22.35 -1.75 -11.45
CA VAL A 328 23.00 -1.53 -10.15
C VAL A 328 21.98 -1.37 -9.02
N CYS A 329 20.97 -0.53 -9.20
CA CYS A 329 19.92 -0.28 -8.21
C CYS A 329 19.10 -1.53 -7.88
N HIS A 330 18.87 -2.41 -8.87
CA HIS A 330 18.20 -3.69 -8.68
C HIS A 330 19.14 -4.87 -8.36
N GLY A 331 20.45 -4.63 -8.20
CA GLY A 331 21.45 -5.65 -7.84
C GLY A 331 21.71 -6.74 -8.91
N LYS A 332 21.38 -6.46 -10.18
CA LYS A 332 21.41 -7.43 -11.30
C LYS A 332 22.82 -7.58 -11.87
N ARG A 333 23.63 -8.39 -11.21
CA ARG A 333 25.05 -8.61 -11.55
C ARG A 333 25.26 -8.95 -13.02
N GLU A 334 24.55 -9.94 -13.54
CA GLU A 334 24.73 -10.46 -14.90
C GLU A 334 24.29 -9.45 -15.98
N ALA A 335 23.30 -8.60 -15.69
CA ALA A 335 22.91 -7.50 -16.58
C ALA A 335 23.97 -6.39 -16.58
N ALA A 336 24.51 -6.02 -15.40
CA ALA A 336 25.60 -5.06 -15.30
C ALA A 336 26.87 -5.54 -16.04
N GLU A 337 27.23 -6.83 -15.93
CA GLU A 337 28.34 -7.43 -16.67
C GLU A 337 28.18 -7.29 -18.19
N LEU A 338 26.98 -7.55 -18.72
CA LEU A 338 26.69 -7.43 -20.16
C LEU A 338 26.72 -5.97 -20.65
N LEU A 339 26.17 -5.04 -19.88
CA LEU A 339 26.17 -3.61 -20.22
C LEU A 339 27.60 -3.04 -20.21
N LEU A 340 28.40 -3.38 -19.19
CA LEU A 340 29.83 -3.02 -19.12
C LEU A 340 30.62 -3.63 -20.30
N ALA A 341 30.36 -4.89 -20.65
CA ALA A 341 30.99 -5.54 -21.80
C ALA A 341 30.59 -4.94 -23.16
N ALA A 342 29.40 -4.32 -23.24
CA ALA A 342 28.95 -3.54 -24.39
C ALA A 342 29.47 -2.09 -24.42
N GLY A 343 30.19 -1.66 -23.39
CA GLY A 343 30.85 -0.36 -23.33
C GLY A 343 30.13 0.73 -22.54
N ALA A 344 29.12 0.37 -21.73
CA ALA A 344 28.39 1.33 -20.89
C ALA A 344 29.31 2.07 -19.90
N ASP A 345 29.14 3.38 -19.78
CA ASP A 345 29.93 4.19 -18.85
C ASP A 345 29.44 4.02 -17.40
N ALA A 346 30.27 3.37 -16.60
CA ALA A 346 30.06 3.20 -15.16
C ALA A 346 30.17 4.49 -14.35
N TRP A 347 30.79 5.55 -14.88
CA TRP A 347 31.26 6.69 -14.08
C TRP A 347 30.59 8.02 -14.39
N SER A 348 29.81 8.12 -15.46
CA SER A 348 28.96 9.29 -15.74
C SER A 348 28.00 9.56 -14.57
N PRO A 349 28.00 10.78 -14.01
CA PRO A 349 27.03 11.21 -13.00
C PRO A 349 25.59 11.16 -13.54
N GLN A 350 24.65 10.87 -12.65
CA GLN A 350 23.22 10.80 -12.91
C GLN A 350 22.48 11.44 -11.71
N MET A 351 21.33 10.90 -11.29
CA MET A 351 20.60 11.24 -10.06
C MET A 351 21.54 11.54 -8.87
N GLY A 352 21.41 12.73 -8.27
CA GLY A 352 22.22 13.21 -7.14
C GLY A 352 23.73 13.33 -7.41
N GLY A 353 24.14 13.42 -8.68
CA GLY A 353 25.54 13.43 -9.09
C GLY A 353 26.27 12.10 -8.83
N ARG A 354 25.54 11.02 -8.52
CA ARG A 354 26.09 9.67 -8.34
C ARG A 354 26.12 8.95 -9.68
N SER A 355 27.10 8.08 -9.88
CA SER A 355 27.19 7.20 -11.04
C SER A 355 26.94 5.74 -10.66
N PRO A 356 26.51 4.87 -11.60
CA PRO A 356 26.22 3.46 -11.31
C PRO A 356 27.41 2.76 -10.64
N GLY A 357 28.63 2.97 -11.14
CA GLY A 357 29.84 2.42 -10.55
C GLY A 357 30.13 2.97 -9.16
N ARG A 358 29.88 4.26 -8.92
CA ARG A 358 30.10 4.89 -7.60
C ARG A 358 29.11 4.38 -6.56
N LEU A 359 27.91 3.95 -6.95
CA LEU A 359 26.96 3.23 -6.08
C LEU A 359 27.34 1.75 -5.90
N ALA A 360 27.70 1.07 -7.00
CA ALA A 360 28.02 -0.36 -7.00
C ALA A 360 29.23 -0.71 -6.10
N LEU A 361 30.22 0.19 -6.00
CA LEU A 361 31.37 0.06 -5.08
C LEU A 361 30.97 -0.09 -3.60
N ALA A 362 29.78 0.36 -3.22
CA ALA A 362 29.23 0.20 -1.88
C ALA A 362 28.41 -1.10 -1.69
N THR A 363 28.48 -2.06 -2.61
CA THR A 363 27.65 -3.28 -2.63
C THR A 363 28.44 -4.53 -3.04
N GLU A 364 27.77 -5.69 -3.08
CA GLU A 364 28.34 -6.93 -3.63
C GLU A 364 28.72 -6.85 -5.13
N LEU A 365 28.31 -5.80 -5.85
CA LEU A 365 28.71 -5.56 -7.24
C LEU A 365 30.12 -4.95 -7.34
N ALA A 366 30.69 -4.41 -6.25
CA ALA A 366 31.99 -3.72 -6.24
C ALA A 366 33.13 -4.43 -7.01
N PRO A 367 33.27 -5.78 -6.99
CA PRO A 367 34.31 -6.46 -7.75
C PRO A 367 34.27 -6.24 -9.28
N LEU A 368 33.10 -5.96 -9.85
CA LEU A 368 32.94 -5.65 -11.28
C LEU A 368 33.44 -4.25 -11.65
N PHE A 369 33.29 -3.30 -10.72
CA PHE A 369 33.52 -1.89 -10.98
C PHE A 369 34.92 -1.41 -10.54
N GLN A 370 35.47 -1.97 -9.47
CA GLN A 370 36.77 -1.55 -8.90
C GLN A 370 37.96 -1.64 -9.86
N ALA A 371 37.87 -2.47 -10.90
CA ALA A 371 38.94 -2.70 -11.88
C ALA A 371 38.75 -1.93 -13.20
N LEU A 372 37.64 -1.19 -13.35
CA LEU A 372 37.36 -0.42 -14.56
C LEU A 372 38.28 0.82 -14.67
N PRO A 373 38.57 1.31 -15.89
CA PRO A 373 39.25 2.58 -16.07
C PRO A 373 38.52 3.72 -15.34
N ASN A 374 39.29 4.68 -14.81
CA ASN A 374 38.80 5.87 -14.10
C ASN A 374 37.99 5.60 -12.81
N ALA A 375 38.00 4.36 -12.28
CA ALA A 375 37.33 4.04 -11.03
C ALA A 375 37.81 4.91 -9.84
N VAL A 376 36.90 5.72 -9.31
CA VAL A 376 37.11 6.44 -8.05
C VAL A 376 36.61 5.55 -6.91
N LEU A 377 37.54 4.77 -6.33
CA LEU A 377 37.24 3.87 -5.22
C LEU A 377 36.77 4.62 -3.98
N LEU A 378 35.96 3.96 -3.16
CA LEU A 378 35.61 4.44 -1.82
C LEU A 378 36.88 4.62 -0.98
N THR A 379 36.95 5.73 -0.28
CA THR A 379 37.93 5.94 0.79
C THR A 379 37.66 4.98 1.96
N PRO A 380 38.67 4.73 2.83
CA PRO A 380 38.46 3.94 4.05
C PRO A 380 37.35 4.48 4.95
N ASP A 381 37.17 5.81 4.99
CA ASP A 381 36.14 6.45 5.80
C ASP A 381 34.74 6.26 5.21
N GLU A 382 34.57 6.34 3.88
CA GLU A 382 33.31 6.02 3.19
C GLU A 382 32.95 4.54 3.34
N HIS A 383 33.93 3.63 3.24
CA HIS A 383 33.72 2.21 3.53
C HIS A 383 33.26 2.01 4.99
N ALA A 384 33.95 2.60 5.96
CA ALA A 384 33.61 2.48 7.37
C ALA A 384 32.22 3.06 7.71
N ALA A 385 31.83 4.17 7.05
CA ALA A 385 30.51 4.75 7.15
C ALA A 385 29.43 3.83 6.57
N GLN A 386 29.66 3.24 5.39
CA GLN A 386 28.72 2.31 4.76
C GLN A 386 28.51 1.05 5.62
N GLU A 387 29.60 0.49 6.17
CA GLU A 387 29.51 -0.61 7.11
C GLU A 387 28.77 -0.23 8.40
N ASP A 388 28.89 1.00 8.90
CA ASP A 388 28.16 1.42 10.10
C ASP A 388 26.66 1.57 9.84
N ALA A 389 26.29 2.14 8.69
CA ALA A 389 24.90 2.20 8.23
C ALA A 389 24.29 0.79 8.09
N ASP A 390 25.03 -0.15 7.48
CA ASP A 390 24.60 -1.55 7.37
C ASP A 390 24.48 -2.25 8.72
N ARG A 391 25.44 -2.04 9.64
CA ARG A 391 25.35 -2.58 11.01
C ARG A 391 24.16 -2.03 11.78
N ARG A 392 23.75 -0.77 11.54
CA ARG A 392 22.54 -0.16 12.14
C ARG A 392 21.27 -0.76 11.55
N ALA A 393 21.19 -0.88 10.22
CA ALA A 393 20.05 -1.50 9.54
C ALA A 393 19.86 -2.97 9.96
N ALA A 394 20.96 -3.72 10.12
CA ALA A 394 20.93 -5.12 10.54
C ALA A 394 20.28 -5.37 11.92
N VAL A 395 20.20 -4.37 12.79
CA VAL A 395 19.46 -4.48 14.07
C VAL A 395 17.97 -4.68 13.83
N PHE A 396 17.42 -4.08 12.78
CA PHE A 396 15.99 -3.95 12.49
C PHE A 396 15.46 -5.01 11.50
N HIS A 397 16.09 -6.18 11.44
CA HIS A 397 15.63 -7.30 10.61
C HIS A 397 14.29 -7.87 11.10
N ASP A 398 13.52 -8.51 10.21
CA ASP A 398 12.30 -9.30 10.48
C ASP A 398 11.25 -8.61 11.39
N MET A 399 10.70 -7.47 10.95
CA MET A 399 9.70 -6.69 11.69
C MET A 399 8.50 -6.32 10.82
N HIS A 400 7.32 -6.25 11.44
CA HIS A 400 6.14 -5.61 10.86
C HIS A 400 6.07 -4.18 11.41
N LEU A 401 5.90 -3.21 10.52
CA LEU A 401 6.01 -1.78 10.84
C LEU A 401 4.81 -0.95 10.37
N GLU A 402 3.90 -1.51 9.59
CA GLU A 402 2.74 -0.78 9.08
C GLU A 402 1.90 -0.21 10.24
N GLY A 403 1.65 1.10 10.20
CA GLY A 403 0.93 1.83 11.25
C GLY A 403 1.76 2.17 12.48
N LEU A 404 3.03 1.75 12.57
CA LEU A 404 3.92 2.17 13.66
C LEU A 404 4.38 3.61 13.45
N SER A 405 4.32 4.41 14.51
CA SER A 405 5.15 5.61 14.63
C SER A 405 6.18 5.45 15.75
N VAL A 406 7.37 5.99 15.53
CA VAL A 406 8.53 5.85 16.40
C VAL A 406 9.35 7.13 16.38
N ALA A 407 9.84 7.57 17.54
CA ALA A 407 10.76 8.70 17.65
C ALA A 407 12.07 8.29 18.33
N PHE A 408 13.18 8.79 17.79
CA PHE A 408 14.52 8.65 18.34
C PHE A 408 14.97 9.99 18.90
N VAL A 409 15.19 10.06 20.22
CA VAL A 409 15.53 11.33 20.90
C VAL A 409 16.85 11.18 21.66
N ALA A 410 17.85 11.95 21.28
CA ALA A 410 19.19 11.89 21.89
C ALA A 410 19.22 12.53 23.29
N SER A 411 20.24 12.15 24.06
CA SER A 411 20.74 12.83 25.27
C SER A 411 19.75 13.05 26.42
N ILE A 412 18.54 12.48 26.38
CA ILE A 412 17.55 12.52 27.46
C ILE A 412 17.23 11.12 27.98
N ASP A 413 16.89 11.06 29.27
CA ASP A 413 16.38 9.85 29.93
C ASP A 413 14.86 9.71 29.78
N GLU A 414 14.35 8.53 30.17
CA GLU A 414 12.94 8.16 30.05
C GLU A 414 12.04 9.17 30.76
N GLU A 415 12.41 9.60 31.98
CA GLU A 415 11.62 10.56 32.74
C GLU A 415 11.58 11.95 32.10
N THR A 416 12.67 12.38 31.48
CA THR A 416 12.73 13.68 30.81
C THR A 416 11.93 13.67 29.51
N ALA A 417 11.91 12.56 28.78
CA ALA A 417 11.00 12.36 27.65
C ALA A 417 9.52 12.43 28.11
N ILE A 418 9.19 11.72 29.19
CA ILE A 418 7.82 11.67 29.75
C ILE A 418 7.36 13.07 30.23
N ARG A 419 8.22 13.81 30.96
CA ARG A 419 7.94 15.20 31.38
C ARG A 419 7.74 16.16 30.19
N ARG A 420 8.48 15.97 29.10
CA ARG A 420 8.35 16.77 27.87
C ARG A 420 7.04 16.52 27.13
N LEU A 421 6.50 15.32 27.24
CA LEU A 421 5.17 14.94 26.74
C LEU A 421 4.00 15.41 27.64
N GLY A 422 4.29 16.17 28.71
CA GLY A 422 3.29 16.64 29.67
C GLY A 422 2.85 15.61 30.72
N ALA A 423 3.38 14.39 30.66
CA ALA A 423 3.01 13.29 31.55
C ALA A 423 3.87 13.25 32.83
N ASP A 424 3.36 12.62 33.89
CA ASP A 424 4.09 12.40 35.16
C ASP A 424 4.91 11.09 35.12
N PRO A 425 6.25 11.12 35.24
CA PRO A 425 7.07 9.92 35.34
C PRO A 425 6.77 9.00 36.53
N ALA A 426 6.09 9.50 37.57
CA ALA A 426 5.62 8.68 38.68
C ALA A 426 4.35 7.87 38.32
N ALA A 427 3.54 8.35 37.37
CA ALA A 427 2.41 7.61 36.80
C ALA A 427 2.81 6.59 35.73
N ALA A 428 4.05 6.71 35.20
CA ALA A 428 4.62 5.84 34.17
C ALA A 428 5.76 4.95 34.73
N PRO A 429 5.48 3.96 35.61
CA PRO A 429 6.51 3.14 36.26
C PRO A 429 7.28 2.25 35.26
N VAL A 430 8.50 1.87 35.64
CA VAL A 430 9.29 0.88 34.88
C VAL A 430 8.66 -0.50 35.02
N LEU A 431 8.36 -1.14 33.90
CA LEU A 431 7.71 -2.45 33.84
C LEU A 431 8.69 -3.61 34.05
N ASP A 432 8.22 -4.68 34.69
CA ASP A 432 8.94 -5.95 34.85
C ASP A 432 8.64 -6.87 33.66
N LEU A 433 9.35 -6.65 32.55
CA LEU A 433 9.13 -7.31 31.26
C LEU A 433 9.33 -8.84 31.32
N ASP A 434 10.05 -9.36 32.33
CA ASP A 434 10.24 -10.81 32.54
C ASP A 434 9.03 -11.46 33.23
N ARG A 435 8.16 -10.67 33.87
CA ARG A 435 6.92 -11.13 34.53
C ARG A 435 5.65 -10.80 33.77
N GLU A 436 5.61 -9.67 33.08
CA GLU A 436 4.42 -9.17 32.40
C GLU A 436 4.69 -8.93 30.89
N PRO A 437 5.02 -9.98 30.12
CA PRO A 437 5.49 -9.87 28.73
C PRO A 437 4.36 -9.62 27.71
N GLY A 438 3.22 -9.07 28.13
CA GLY A 438 2.08 -8.82 27.25
C GLY A 438 2.47 -7.86 26.12
N PRO A 439 1.95 -8.03 24.88
CA PRO A 439 2.47 -7.35 23.69
C PRO A 439 2.48 -5.82 23.83
N TYR A 440 1.55 -5.27 24.61
CA TYR A 440 1.47 -3.86 24.98
C TYR A 440 1.27 -3.64 26.50
N GLY A 441 1.70 -4.61 27.31
CA GLY A 441 1.76 -4.46 28.77
C GLY A 441 0.43 -4.64 29.51
N THR A 442 -0.35 -5.69 29.23
CA THR A 442 -1.63 -6.04 29.88
C THR A 442 -1.50 -6.49 31.36
N GLY A 443 -0.54 -5.93 32.09
CA GLY A 443 -0.45 -6.06 33.55
C GLY A 443 -1.50 -5.18 34.27
N PRO A 444 -1.54 -5.20 35.61
CA PRO A 444 -2.34 -4.23 36.35
C PRO A 444 -1.79 -2.83 36.10
N ASN A 445 -2.57 -2.00 35.39
CA ASN A 445 -2.24 -0.66 34.83
C ASN A 445 -1.79 -0.64 33.34
N GLY A 446 -1.99 -1.72 32.58
CA GLY A 446 -1.89 -1.67 31.11
C GLY A 446 -3.05 -0.95 30.43
N PHE A 447 -2.81 -0.39 29.24
CA PHE A 447 -3.86 0.03 28.31
C PHE A 447 -4.01 -1.00 27.17
N ASP A 448 -5.16 -1.00 26.50
CA ASP A 448 -5.38 -1.84 25.32
C ASP A 448 -4.92 -1.07 24.06
N PRO A 449 -3.94 -1.57 23.29
CA PRO A 449 -3.49 -0.97 22.04
C PRO A 449 -4.54 -1.04 20.92
N ASP A 450 -5.52 -1.95 21.03
CA ASP A 450 -6.61 -2.12 20.06
C ASP A 450 -7.79 -1.17 20.37
N ASP A 451 -7.77 -0.47 21.52
CA ASP A 451 -8.67 0.63 21.86
C ASP A 451 -8.13 1.95 21.28
N TYR A 452 -8.56 2.30 20.07
CA TYR A 452 -8.03 3.45 19.31
C TYR A 452 -8.14 4.80 20.06
N ASP A 453 -9.24 5.04 20.78
CA ASP A 453 -9.50 6.27 21.55
C ASP A 453 -8.58 6.39 22.78
N LEU A 454 -8.04 5.25 23.22
CA LEU A 454 -7.07 5.14 24.31
C LEU A 454 -5.64 5.19 23.77
N ALA A 455 -5.32 4.39 22.76
CA ALA A 455 -3.99 4.21 22.19
C ALA A 455 -3.37 5.50 21.61
N GLU A 456 -4.18 6.41 21.07
CA GLU A 456 -3.74 7.74 20.63
C GLU A 456 -3.09 8.53 21.79
N ARG A 457 -3.53 8.32 23.03
CA ARG A 457 -2.97 8.98 24.22
C ARG A 457 -1.79 8.27 24.86
N PHE A 458 -1.40 7.07 24.42
CA PHE A 458 -0.31 6.32 25.05
C PHE A 458 0.95 6.30 24.19
N VAL A 459 2.07 6.65 24.81
CA VAL A 459 3.41 6.61 24.22
C VAL A 459 4.30 5.68 25.02
N GLY A 460 4.86 4.69 24.34
CA GLY A 460 5.84 3.77 24.90
C GLY A 460 7.20 4.43 24.94
N VAL A 461 7.91 4.36 26.06
CA VAL A 461 9.23 4.98 26.24
C VAL A 461 10.24 3.94 26.69
N THR A 462 11.35 3.83 25.95
CA THR A 462 12.45 2.91 26.23
C THR A 462 13.79 3.63 26.15
N GLY A 463 14.49 3.71 27.28
CA GLY A 463 15.86 4.21 27.35
C GLY A 463 16.84 3.28 26.64
N VAL A 464 17.74 3.88 25.85
CA VAL A 464 18.78 3.18 25.06
C VAL A 464 20.12 3.92 25.18
N PRO A 465 21.25 3.33 24.76
CA PRO A 465 22.53 4.02 24.79
C PRO A 465 22.50 5.34 24.00
N GLY A 466 22.64 6.46 24.72
CA GLY A 466 22.66 7.80 24.15
C GLY A 466 21.31 8.51 24.04
N GLY A 467 20.20 7.95 24.54
CA GLY A 467 18.90 8.63 24.51
C GLY A 467 17.71 7.72 24.79
N CYS A 468 16.57 8.02 24.16
CA CYS A 468 15.35 7.23 24.23
C CYS A 468 14.84 6.86 22.84
N VAL A 469 14.18 5.70 22.76
CA VAL A 469 13.27 5.33 21.67
C VAL A 469 11.86 5.44 22.24
N LEU A 470 10.99 6.13 21.50
CA LEU A 470 9.56 6.25 21.81
C LEU A 470 8.78 5.53 20.71
N ILE A 471 7.70 4.84 21.06
CA ILE A 471 6.83 4.14 20.11
C ILE A 471 5.36 4.42 20.37
N GLN A 472 4.55 4.42 19.31
CA GLN A 472 3.10 4.41 19.41
C GLN A 472 2.51 3.45 18.38
N PRO A 473 1.62 2.52 18.78
CA PRO A 473 0.88 1.70 17.84
C PRO A 473 -0.20 2.53 17.12
N ALA A 474 -0.31 2.30 15.80
CA ALA A 474 -1.46 2.65 14.95
C ALA A 474 -1.75 4.15 14.65
N TRP A 475 -0.82 5.08 14.90
CA TRP A 475 -1.00 6.53 14.65
C TRP A 475 0.31 7.22 14.25
N TYR A 476 0.24 8.47 13.76
CA TYR A 476 1.39 9.28 13.29
C TYR A 476 1.93 10.28 14.34
N TYR A 477 1.52 10.17 15.60
CA TYR A 477 1.80 11.17 16.65
C TYR A 477 3.30 11.46 16.83
N LEU A 478 4.14 10.42 16.84
CA LEU A 478 5.58 10.56 17.07
C LEU A 478 6.34 11.06 15.82
N SER A 479 5.68 11.27 14.68
CA SER A 479 6.20 12.05 13.55
C SER A 479 5.58 13.45 13.44
N ARG A 480 4.77 13.91 14.41
CA ARG A 480 4.25 15.28 14.40
C ARG A 480 5.34 16.30 14.79
N PRO A 481 5.42 17.45 14.09
CA PRO A 481 6.33 18.56 14.42
C PRO A 481 6.28 19.01 15.88
N ASP A 482 5.08 19.25 16.43
CA ASP A 482 4.86 19.77 17.78
C ASP A 482 5.33 18.79 18.87
N VAL A 483 5.04 17.50 18.71
CA VAL A 483 5.50 16.43 19.61
C VAL A 483 7.03 16.34 19.64
N LEU A 484 7.69 16.38 18.47
CA LEU A 484 9.15 16.37 18.39
C LEU A 484 9.79 17.68 18.87
N ASN A 485 9.07 18.80 18.76
CA ASN A 485 9.49 20.09 19.31
C ASN A 485 9.34 20.15 20.83
N ALA A 486 8.38 19.44 21.43
CA ALA A 486 8.34 19.22 22.87
C ALA A 486 9.50 18.32 23.35
N LEU A 487 9.84 17.28 22.58
CA LEU A 487 10.88 16.30 22.92
C LEU A 487 12.33 16.79 22.72
N SER A 488 12.59 17.70 21.77
CA SER A 488 13.94 18.11 21.34
C SER A 488 14.66 19.27 22.06
N PRO A 489 14.15 20.01 23.07
CA PRO A 489 14.90 21.12 23.68
C PRO A 489 16.28 20.72 24.23
N GLY A 490 17.36 21.36 23.78
CA GLY A 490 18.74 21.02 24.17
C GLY A 490 19.28 19.73 23.53
N THR A 491 18.61 19.18 22.51
CA THR A 491 18.97 17.91 21.86
C THR A 491 18.37 17.79 20.44
N THR A 492 18.40 16.60 19.86
CA THR A 492 17.76 16.23 18.60
C THR A 492 16.68 15.17 18.82
N ALA A 493 15.61 15.25 18.02
CA ALA A 493 14.57 14.24 17.92
C ALA A 493 14.30 13.96 16.43
N TYR A 494 14.11 12.69 16.06
CA TYR A 494 13.68 12.29 14.72
C TYR A 494 12.51 11.31 14.82
N GLY A 495 11.38 11.69 14.24
CA GLY A 495 10.16 10.88 14.17
C GLY A 495 10.00 10.20 12.83
N LEU A 496 9.34 9.04 12.85
CA LEU A 496 8.98 8.24 11.69
C LEU A 496 7.51 7.82 11.79
N TYR A 497 6.84 7.72 10.65
CA TYR A 497 5.56 7.04 10.52
C TYR A 497 5.53 6.17 9.26
N PHE A 498 5.28 4.88 9.46
CA PHE A 498 5.15 3.87 8.41
C PHE A 498 3.68 3.78 7.97
N ASN A 499 3.28 4.66 7.06
CA ASN A 499 1.88 4.85 6.70
C ASN A 499 1.29 3.61 6.00
N PRO A 500 0.23 2.96 6.54
CA PRO A 500 -0.45 1.84 5.89
C PRO A 500 -1.03 2.17 4.50
N LYS A 501 -1.24 3.46 4.19
CA LYS A 501 -1.73 3.93 2.89
C LYS A 501 -0.61 4.09 1.84
N GLY A 502 0.66 3.87 2.21
CA GLY A 502 1.85 4.07 1.36
C GLY A 502 2.70 5.26 1.81
N GLY A 503 4.00 5.19 1.50
CA GLY A 503 5.02 6.16 1.94
C GLY A 503 5.53 5.91 3.36
N THR A 504 6.73 6.41 3.68
CA THR A 504 7.26 6.49 5.04
C THR A 504 7.64 7.94 5.30
N PHE A 505 7.05 8.57 6.31
CA PHE A 505 7.24 9.99 6.56
C PHE A 505 8.19 10.21 7.74
N GLY A 506 9.09 11.18 7.61
CA GLY A 506 10.10 11.55 8.58
C GLY A 506 10.00 13.02 8.97
N GLU A 507 10.23 13.32 10.25
CA GLU A 507 10.26 14.67 10.78
C GLU A 507 11.47 14.81 11.71
N PHE A 508 12.23 15.90 11.55
CA PHE A 508 13.45 16.17 12.32
C PHE A 508 13.35 17.49 13.08
N SER A 509 13.53 17.41 14.40
CA SER A 509 13.54 18.58 15.29
C SER A 509 14.83 18.69 16.09
N ARG A 510 15.27 19.93 16.29
CA ARG A 510 16.43 20.30 17.10
C ARG A 510 16.08 21.46 18.01
N ASP A 511 16.49 21.40 19.27
CA ASP A 511 16.37 22.50 20.23
C ASP A 511 14.94 23.09 20.33
N GLY A 512 13.92 22.24 20.15
CA GLY A 512 12.52 22.61 20.20
C GLY A 512 11.95 23.22 18.92
N ARG A 513 12.58 22.99 17.76
CA ARG A 513 12.13 23.47 16.45
C ARG A 513 12.29 22.41 15.38
N SER A 514 11.29 22.29 14.51
CA SER A 514 11.35 21.48 13.30
C SER A 514 12.33 22.11 12.31
N GLU A 515 13.27 21.31 11.84
CA GLU A 515 14.25 21.69 10.82
C GLU A 515 13.93 21.06 9.45
N ARG A 516 13.28 19.90 9.40
CA ARG A 516 12.95 19.20 8.14
C ARG A 516 11.79 18.21 8.27
N HIS A 517 10.92 18.23 7.27
CA HIS A 517 9.96 17.17 6.93
C HIS A 517 10.44 16.43 5.66
N GLU A 518 10.26 15.12 5.56
CA GLU A 518 10.69 14.34 4.38
C GLU A 518 9.84 13.08 4.14
N GLU A 519 9.65 12.68 2.88
CA GLU A 519 9.20 11.32 2.52
C GLU A 519 10.42 10.44 2.28
N ILE A 520 10.63 9.47 3.16
CA ILE A 520 11.79 8.58 3.15
C ILE A 520 11.61 7.51 2.10
N GLY A 521 12.60 7.37 1.22
CA GLY A 521 12.58 6.38 0.15
C GLY A 521 12.05 6.90 -1.18
N SER A 522 11.45 8.09 -1.20
CA SER A 522 11.49 8.92 -2.40
C SER A 522 12.95 9.28 -2.67
N VAL A 523 13.40 9.12 -3.91
CA VAL A 523 14.75 9.52 -4.32
C VAL A 523 14.60 10.40 -5.56
N SER A 524 14.63 11.72 -5.39
CA SER A 524 14.43 12.70 -6.48
C SER A 524 15.71 13.45 -6.88
N GLY A 525 16.88 12.93 -6.49
CA GLY A 525 18.19 13.50 -6.80
C GLY A 525 18.71 14.55 -5.80
N ASP A 526 17.86 15.41 -5.25
CA ASP A 526 18.24 16.44 -4.26
C ASP A 526 18.35 15.90 -2.81
N GLU A 527 18.33 14.59 -2.63
CA GLU A 527 18.30 13.94 -1.32
C GLU A 527 19.58 14.15 -0.48
N PRO A 528 19.47 14.29 0.85
CA PRO A 528 20.62 14.34 1.76
C PRO A 528 21.59 13.17 1.57
N ASP A 529 22.90 13.39 1.71
CA ASP A 529 23.95 12.34 1.58
C ASP A 529 23.67 11.05 2.39
N LEU A 530 22.96 11.18 3.51
CA LEU A 530 22.56 10.05 4.35
C LEU A 530 21.53 9.13 3.68
N HIS A 531 20.62 9.62 2.83
CA HIS A 531 19.71 8.76 2.07
C HIS A 531 20.48 7.77 1.19
N TRP A 532 21.55 8.27 0.56
CA TRP A 532 22.45 7.47 -0.25
C TRP A 532 23.25 6.47 0.58
N LEU A 533 23.72 6.87 1.76
CA LEU A 533 24.44 6.01 2.71
C LEU A 533 23.56 4.87 3.23
N TYR A 534 22.28 5.14 3.50
CA TYR A 534 21.29 4.14 3.87
C TYR A 534 20.70 3.37 2.67
N ARG A 535 21.21 3.62 1.46
CA ARG A 535 20.87 2.91 0.21
C ARG A 535 19.38 2.91 -0.17
N PHE A 536 18.64 4.00 0.04
CA PHE A 536 17.26 4.11 -0.44
C PHE A 536 17.10 4.01 -1.98
N TRP A 537 18.21 4.16 -2.72
CA TRP A 537 18.31 3.92 -4.17
C TRP A 537 18.30 2.42 -4.57
N GLN A 538 18.37 1.47 -3.63
CA GLN A 538 18.52 0.04 -3.93
C GLN A 538 17.17 -0.72 -3.86
N TRP A 539 16.33 -0.57 -4.87
CA TRP A 539 14.89 -0.90 -4.76
C TRP A 539 14.53 -2.37 -4.53
N ASP A 540 15.37 -3.31 -4.98
CA ASP A 540 15.03 -4.75 -5.01
C ASP A 540 15.57 -5.58 -3.82
N LYS A 541 16.11 -4.93 -2.78
CA LYS A 541 16.67 -5.62 -1.60
C LYS A 541 15.58 -6.01 -0.60
N PRO A 542 15.42 -7.30 -0.24
CA PRO A 542 14.41 -7.72 0.74
C PRO A 542 14.58 -7.06 2.11
N GLY A 543 13.48 -6.59 2.69
CA GLY A 543 13.45 -5.97 4.04
C GLY A 543 13.96 -4.52 4.12
N MET A 544 14.29 -3.89 2.98
CA MET A 544 14.98 -2.60 2.97
C MET A 544 14.18 -1.45 3.59
N TRP A 545 12.94 -1.23 3.13
CA TRP A 545 12.13 -0.05 3.47
C TRP A 545 11.84 0.15 4.97
N GLY A 546 11.80 -0.94 5.75
CA GLY A 546 11.64 -0.86 7.20
C GLY A 546 12.97 -0.63 7.92
N ALA A 547 13.92 -1.54 7.71
CA ALA A 547 15.15 -1.61 8.48
C ALA A 547 16.09 -0.42 8.24
N HIS A 548 16.20 0.02 6.98
CA HIS A 548 17.06 1.15 6.61
C HIS A 548 16.46 2.49 7.07
N SER A 549 15.13 2.66 7.01
CA SER A 549 14.44 3.86 7.50
C SER A 549 14.58 4.04 9.01
N LEU A 550 14.45 2.96 9.80
CA LEU A 550 14.70 3.00 11.25
C LEU A 550 16.17 3.29 11.58
N ALA A 551 17.10 2.72 10.82
CA ALA A 551 18.53 2.99 11.00
C ALA A 551 18.88 4.46 10.68
N TYR A 552 18.35 4.98 9.58
CA TYR A 552 18.44 6.39 9.19
C TYR A 552 17.85 7.31 10.26
N GLY A 553 16.60 7.07 10.69
CA GLY A 553 15.95 7.85 11.74
C GLY A 553 16.72 7.82 13.07
N SER A 554 17.26 6.65 13.46
CA SER A 554 18.08 6.55 14.68
C SER A 554 19.37 7.38 14.57
N HIS A 555 20.00 7.41 13.40
CA HIS A 555 21.20 8.21 13.14
C HIS A 555 20.87 9.71 13.15
N MET A 556 19.80 10.13 12.47
CA MET A 556 19.33 11.52 12.46
C MET A 556 18.95 12.01 13.86
N GLY A 557 18.23 11.18 14.63
CA GLY A 557 17.84 11.48 16.02
C GLY A 557 19.02 11.49 17.00
N GLY A 558 20.22 11.05 16.60
CA GLY A 558 21.43 11.01 17.44
C GLY A 558 21.50 9.81 18.38
N VAL A 559 20.74 8.75 18.12
CA VAL A 559 20.56 7.58 18.99
C VAL A 559 21.25 6.34 18.39
N ARG A 560 21.79 5.44 19.24
CA ARG A 560 22.32 4.15 18.79
C ARG A 560 21.51 2.98 19.35
N VAL A 561 20.55 2.51 18.58
CA VAL A 561 19.80 1.30 18.89
C VAL A 561 20.66 0.06 18.65
N THR A 562 20.77 -0.80 19.64
CA THR A 562 21.51 -2.08 19.57
C THR A 562 20.62 -3.31 19.75
N ASN A 563 19.34 -3.11 20.05
CA ASN A 563 18.33 -4.15 20.23
C ASN A 563 16.98 -3.66 19.69
N ARG A 564 16.43 -4.36 18.68
CA ARG A 564 15.13 -4.05 18.08
C ARG A 564 13.95 -4.10 19.05
N ALA A 565 14.08 -4.76 20.20
CA ALA A 565 13.05 -4.77 21.24
C ALA A 565 12.69 -3.36 21.76
N ALA A 566 13.55 -2.36 21.56
CA ALA A 566 13.21 -0.96 21.87
C ALA A 566 12.19 -0.32 20.89
N VAL A 567 11.93 -0.97 19.73
CA VAL A 567 10.98 -0.52 18.70
C VAL A 567 9.78 -1.48 18.56
N VAL A 568 10.02 -2.80 18.61
CA VAL A 568 8.97 -3.83 18.38
C VAL A 568 8.74 -4.77 19.56
N GLY A 569 9.40 -4.51 20.70
CA GLY A 569 9.11 -5.17 21.97
C GLY A 569 8.22 -4.30 22.85
N PRO A 570 7.73 -4.82 23.99
CA PRO A 570 7.04 -4.01 24.97
C PRO A 570 7.98 -2.91 25.49
N PRO A 571 7.54 -1.64 25.56
CA PRO A 571 8.38 -0.56 26.02
C PRO A 571 8.62 -0.64 27.53
N ARG A 572 9.70 -0.03 28.02
CA ARG A 572 10.05 -0.09 29.46
C ARG A 572 9.10 0.71 30.35
N ARG A 573 8.45 1.73 29.80
CA ARG A 573 7.42 2.56 30.44
C ARG A 573 6.33 2.88 29.42
N TRP A 574 5.11 3.09 29.91
CA TRP A 574 4.00 3.68 29.15
C TRP A 574 3.65 5.03 29.77
N ALA A 575 3.55 6.07 28.95
CA ALA A 575 3.14 7.40 29.36
C ALA A 575 1.79 7.75 28.72
N GLU A 576 0.81 8.07 29.56
CA GLU A 576 -0.45 8.66 29.10
C GLU A 576 -0.26 10.18 28.94
N ILE A 577 -0.53 10.68 27.74
CA ILE A 577 -0.60 12.11 27.44
C ILE A 577 -1.88 12.66 28.10
N PRO A 578 -1.83 13.77 28.88
CA PRO A 578 -3.01 14.37 29.47
C PRO A 578 -4.06 14.76 28.42
N GLN A 579 -5.35 14.53 28.70
CA GLN A 579 -6.46 14.85 27.77
C GLN A 579 -6.59 16.34 27.43
N ASP A 580 -6.03 17.23 28.28
CA ASP A 580 -5.96 18.67 28.10
C ASP A 580 -4.62 19.14 27.51
N SER A 581 -3.75 18.22 27.08
CA SER A 581 -2.48 18.54 26.42
C SER A 581 -2.70 19.09 25.01
N GLU A 582 -2.07 20.23 24.72
CA GLU A 582 -2.04 20.82 23.37
C GLU A 582 -1.44 19.86 22.32
N LEU A 583 -0.62 18.88 22.73
CA LEU A 583 -0.04 17.88 21.84
C LEU A 583 -1.08 16.91 21.24
N LEU A 584 -2.24 16.73 21.87
CA LEU A 584 -3.35 15.90 21.36
C LEU A 584 -4.31 16.67 20.42
N SER A 585 -4.07 17.97 20.18
CA SER A 585 -4.95 18.81 19.33
C SER A 585 -4.66 18.73 17.83
#